data_AF-A0A2T5XY46-F1
#
_entry.id   AF-A0A2T5XY46-F1
#
_cell.length_a   1.000
_cell.length_b   1.000
_cell.length_c   1.000
_cell.angle_alpha   90.00
_cell.angle_beta   90.00
_cell.angle_gamma   90.00
#
_symmetry.space_group_name_H-M   'P 1'
#
loop_
_entity.id
_entity.type
_entity.pdbx_description
1 polymer ?
#
loop_
_entity_poly.entity_id
_entity_poly.type
_entity_poly.pdbx_seq_one_letter_code
_entity_poly.pdbx_strand_id
1 'polypeptide(L)'
;MKRIDTQDYKGEVLSLKELKELIEDLPFSGHDFVVFYDDDKDDYVQTILENPELDEESAYLIEARVYRQGGDFTHYRTIVAGAEDVFIPFEAFYNDVPFSYETWEDVTEEFAD
;
A
#
# COMPACT_ATOMS: atom_id res chain seq x y z
N MET A 1 -11.70 -8.67 -6.27
CA MET A 1 -11.81 -8.94 -4.82
C MET A 1 -10.49 -8.53 -4.20
N LYS A 2 -10.52 -7.81 -3.06
CA LYS A 2 -9.27 -7.30 -2.48
C LYS A 2 -8.53 -8.36 -1.67
N ARG A 3 -7.24 -8.46 -1.90
CA ARG A 3 -6.35 -9.49 -1.33
C ARG A 3 -5.03 -8.89 -0.90
N ILE A 4 -4.39 -9.56 0.04
CA ILE A 4 -3.06 -9.23 0.53
C ILE A 4 -2.00 -10.08 -0.19
N ASP A 5 -0.85 -9.48 -0.48
CA ASP A 5 0.40 -10.18 -0.77
C ASP A 5 1.51 -9.62 0.12
N THR A 6 2.19 -10.52 0.84
CA THR A 6 3.36 -10.27 1.70
C THR A 6 4.17 -11.57 1.76
N GLN A 7 5.25 -11.61 2.55
CA GLN A 7 6.12 -12.79 2.68
C GLN A 7 5.34 -14.04 3.13
N ASP A 8 4.42 -13.91 4.09
CA ASP A 8 3.70 -15.07 4.66
C ASP A 8 2.29 -15.26 4.12
N TYR A 9 1.65 -14.22 3.58
CA TYR A 9 0.29 -14.29 3.06
C TYR A 9 0.30 -14.01 1.57
N LYS A 10 -0.25 -14.94 0.77
CA LYS A 10 -0.37 -14.77 -0.68
C LYS A 10 -1.80 -14.97 -1.15
N GLY A 11 -2.43 -13.87 -1.57
CA GLY A 11 -3.79 -13.87 -2.08
C GLY A 11 -4.85 -14.11 -1.01
N GLU A 12 -4.54 -13.84 0.27
CA GLU A 12 -5.51 -13.99 1.35
C GLU A 12 -6.43 -12.79 1.45
N VAL A 13 -7.65 -13.02 1.95
CA VAL A 13 -8.63 -11.97 2.22
C VAL A 13 -8.60 -11.68 3.71
N LEU A 14 -8.09 -10.51 4.08
CA LEU A 14 -8.02 -10.07 5.45
C LEU A 14 -9.20 -9.14 5.80
N SER A 15 -9.60 -9.16 7.06
CA SER A 15 -10.42 -8.08 7.62
C SER A 15 -9.61 -6.78 7.68
N LEU A 16 -10.30 -5.63 7.74
CA LEU A 16 -9.64 -4.33 7.92
C LEU A 16 -8.77 -4.31 9.20
N LYS A 17 -9.20 -5.03 10.24
CA LYS A 17 -8.45 -5.12 11.50
C LYS A 17 -7.12 -5.86 11.29
N GLU A 18 -7.17 -7.05 10.68
CA GLU A 18 -5.96 -7.85 10.41
C GLU A 18 -4.99 -7.13 9.46
N LEU A 19 -5.50 -6.40 8.47
CA LEU A 19 -4.69 -5.56 7.60
C LEU A 19 -3.94 -4.46 8.36
N LYS A 20 -4.62 -3.78 9.30
CA LYS A 20 -3.99 -2.73 10.12
C LYS A 20 -2.96 -3.31 11.09
N GLU A 21 -3.27 -4.43 11.72
CA GLU A 21 -2.32 -5.16 12.59
C GLU A 21 -1.06 -5.55 11.80
N LEU A 22 -1.21 -6.05 10.56
CA LEU A 22 -0.06 -6.37 9.70
C LEU A 22 0.83 -5.16 9.37
N ILE A 23 0.23 -3.99 9.12
CA ILE A 23 0.96 -2.76 8.83
C ILE A 23 1.65 -2.22 10.09
N GLU A 24 0.99 -2.27 11.24
CA GLU A 24 1.55 -1.85 12.53
C GLU A 24 2.72 -2.75 12.96
N ASP A 25 2.61 -4.06 12.70
CA ASP A 25 3.65 -5.04 13.00
C ASP A 25 4.81 -5.04 12.00
N LEU A 26 4.70 -4.31 10.88
CA LEU A 26 5.71 -4.32 9.80
C LEU A 26 7.15 -4.11 10.33
N PRO A 27 7.45 -3.12 11.19
CA PRO A 27 8.81 -2.90 11.72
C PRO A 27 9.32 -3.98 12.68
N PHE A 28 8.44 -4.83 13.18
CA PHE A 28 8.76 -5.88 14.15
C PHE A 28 8.68 -7.27 13.54
N SER A 29 8.23 -7.36 12.29
CA SER A 29 7.95 -8.60 11.59
C SER A 29 9.11 -9.01 10.67
N GLY A 30 9.02 -10.22 10.12
CA GLY A 30 9.89 -10.64 9.01
C GLY A 30 9.39 -10.17 7.64
N HIS A 31 8.38 -9.30 7.58
CA HIS A 31 7.82 -8.80 6.34
C HIS A 31 8.59 -7.56 5.87
N ASP A 32 9.03 -7.56 4.62
CA ASP A 32 9.64 -6.38 3.99
C ASP A 32 8.58 -5.47 3.35
N PHE A 33 7.38 -5.99 3.09
CA PHE A 33 6.33 -5.27 2.38
C PHE A 33 4.93 -5.77 2.72
N VAL A 34 3.94 -4.90 2.48
CA VAL A 34 2.52 -5.24 2.48
C VAL A 34 1.89 -4.69 1.20
N VAL A 35 1.42 -5.56 0.31
CA VAL A 35 0.63 -5.18 -0.87
C VAL A 35 -0.83 -5.54 -0.64
N PHE A 36 -1.73 -4.60 -0.85
CA PHE A 36 -3.17 -4.80 -0.83
C PHE A 36 -3.76 -4.42 -2.19
N TYR A 37 -4.21 -5.41 -2.94
CA TYR A 37 -4.55 -5.28 -4.36
C TYR A 37 -5.96 -5.79 -4.67
N ASP A 38 -6.57 -5.31 -5.77
CA ASP A 38 -7.87 -5.77 -6.25
C ASP A 38 -7.72 -6.66 -7.50
N ASP A 39 -8.02 -7.95 -7.38
CA ASP A 39 -7.99 -8.93 -8.50
C ASP A 39 -8.80 -8.47 -9.73
N ASP A 40 -9.82 -7.62 -9.54
CA ASP A 40 -10.75 -7.24 -10.61
C ASP A 40 -10.30 -5.98 -11.37
N LYS A 41 -9.36 -5.18 -10.82
CA LYS A 41 -9.03 -3.83 -11.31
C LYS A 41 -7.54 -3.57 -11.53
N ASP A 42 -6.67 -4.52 -11.18
CA ASP A 42 -5.20 -4.36 -11.15
C ASP A 42 -4.70 -3.21 -10.24
N ASP A 43 -5.60 -2.49 -9.58
CA ASP A 43 -5.30 -1.45 -8.59
C ASP A 43 -4.65 -2.06 -7.35
N TYR A 44 -3.72 -1.32 -6.74
CA TYR A 44 -3.20 -1.68 -5.42
C TYR A 44 -2.79 -0.45 -4.61
N VAL A 45 -2.68 -0.68 -3.31
CA VAL A 45 -1.92 0.15 -2.38
C VAL A 45 -0.90 -0.75 -1.68
N GLN A 46 0.33 -0.27 -1.52
CA GLN A 46 1.38 -1.00 -0.83
C GLN A 46 2.16 -0.11 0.11
N THR A 47 2.83 -0.73 1.07
CA THR A 47 3.78 -0.03 1.94
C THR A 47 5.00 -0.89 2.25
N ILE A 48 6.12 -0.22 2.47
CA ILE A 48 7.38 -0.76 2.97
C ILE A 48 7.94 0.21 4.02
N LEU A 49 8.93 -0.25 4.79
CA LEU A 49 9.81 0.67 5.51
C LEU A 49 10.77 1.36 4.55
N GLU A 50 10.85 2.69 4.60
CA GLU A 50 11.79 3.49 3.80
C GLU A 50 13.25 3.09 4.08
N ASN A 51 13.56 2.82 5.35
CA ASN A 51 14.85 2.29 5.78
C ASN A 51 14.65 1.14 6.78
N PRO A 52 14.62 -0.11 6.33
CA PRO A 52 14.38 -1.26 7.20
C PRO A 52 15.46 -1.45 8.28
N GLU A 53 16.65 -0.83 8.17
CA GLU A 53 17.67 -0.89 9.22
C GLU A 53 17.31 -0.07 10.48
N LEU A 54 16.28 0.77 10.40
CA LEU A 54 15.82 1.62 11.50
C LEU A 54 14.61 1.03 12.24
N ASP A 55 14.10 -0.13 11.84
CA ASP A 55 12.93 -0.78 12.44
C ASP A 55 11.78 0.23 12.69
N GLU A 56 11.31 0.36 13.94
CA GLU A 56 10.23 1.26 14.35
C GLU A 56 10.52 2.76 14.17
N GLU A 57 11.79 3.14 14.01
CA GLU A 57 12.20 4.52 13.72
C GLU A 57 12.16 4.84 12.22
N SER A 58 11.95 3.84 11.36
CA SER A 58 11.80 4.07 9.92
C SER A 58 10.48 4.76 9.60
N ALA A 59 10.54 5.72 8.67
CA ALA A 59 9.35 6.16 7.96
C ALA A 59 8.79 5.03 7.08
N TYR A 60 7.54 5.17 6.67
CA TYR A 60 6.87 4.27 5.73
C TYR A 60 6.82 4.91 4.36
N LEU A 61 7.28 4.19 3.35
CA LEU A 61 7.01 4.51 1.95
C LEU A 61 5.68 3.86 1.58
N ILE A 62 4.79 4.64 0.98
CA ILE A 62 3.50 4.17 0.48
C ILE A 62 3.45 4.38 -1.01
N GLU A 63 2.98 3.39 -1.74
CA GLU A 63 2.66 3.52 -3.17
C GLU A 63 1.24 3.07 -3.47
N ALA A 64 0.64 3.68 -4.49
CA ALA A 64 -0.67 3.27 -4.98
C ALA A 64 -0.71 3.33 -6.51
N ARG A 65 -1.17 2.24 -7.14
CA ARG A 65 -1.43 2.19 -8.57
C ARG A 65 -2.94 2.24 -8.80
N VAL A 66 -3.37 3.18 -9.64
CA VAL A 66 -4.78 3.39 -9.96
C VAL A 66 -4.97 3.37 -11.47
N TYR A 67 -5.75 2.42 -11.96
CA TYR A 67 -6.12 2.28 -13.36
C TYR A 67 -7.29 3.20 -13.71
N ARG A 68 -7.17 3.85 -14.87
CA ARG A 68 -8.21 4.67 -15.49
C ARG A 68 -8.94 3.86 -16.56
N GLN A 69 -10.13 4.32 -16.93
CA GLN A 69 -10.82 3.77 -18.10
C GLN A 69 -9.92 3.88 -19.33
N GLY A 70 -9.65 2.75 -19.97
CA GLY A 70 -8.75 2.67 -21.14
C GLY A 70 -7.49 1.85 -20.91
N GLY A 71 -7.20 1.45 -19.67
CA GLY A 71 -6.04 0.60 -19.33
C GLY A 71 -4.79 1.39 -18.96
N ASP A 72 -4.81 2.71 -19.06
CA ASP A 72 -3.76 3.57 -18.53
C ASP A 72 -3.82 3.59 -17.00
N PHE A 73 -2.67 3.64 -16.33
CA PHE A 73 -2.61 3.79 -14.87
C PHE A 73 -1.85 5.05 -14.47
N THR A 74 -1.99 5.44 -13.21
CA THR A 74 -1.08 6.38 -12.55
C THR A 74 -0.53 5.72 -11.29
N HIS A 75 0.77 5.84 -11.08
CA HIS A 75 1.46 5.32 -9.91
C HIS A 75 1.86 6.48 -9.01
N TYR A 76 1.39 6.47 -7.77
CA TYR A 76 1.63 7.51 -6.79
C TYR A 76 2.54 7.01 -5.68
N ARG A 77 3.42 7.88 -5.16
CA ARG A 77 4.30 7.60 -4.00
C ARG A 77 4.21 8.70 -2.95
N THR A 78 4.29 8.33 -1.68
CA THR A 78 4.51 9.27 -0.57
C THR A 78 5.30 8.61 0.56
N ILE A 79 5.78 9.43 1.50
CA ILE A 79 6.48 8.96 2.71
C ILE A 79 5.78 9.56 3.92
N VAL A 80 5.46 8.72 4.91
CA VAL A 80 4.78 9.12 6.15
C VAL A 80 5.55 8.62 7.37
N ALA A 81 5.35 9.28 8.51
CA ALA A 81 6.17 9.02 9.70
C ALA A 81 5.74 7.78 10.49
N GLY A 82 4.50 7.30 10.34
CA GLY A 82 4.01 6.16 11.12
C GLY A 82 2.80 5.45 10.52
N ALA A 83 2.51 4.27 11.06
CA ALA A 83 1.47 3.38 10.58
C ALA A 83 0.06 4.02 10.54
N GLU A 84 -0.25 4.95 11.47
CA GLU A 84 -1.54 5.65 11.49
C GLU A 84 -1.84 6.37 10.17
N ASP A 85 -0.82 6.98 9.56
CA ASP A 85 -0.97 7.67 8.28
C ASP A 85 -1.09 6.68 7.12
N VAL A 86 -0.44 5.50 7.23
CA VAL A 86 -0.55 4.41 6.26
C VAL A 86 -1.96 3.82 6.25
N PHE A 87 -2.64 3.77 7.39
CA PHE A 87 -3.99 3.25 7.47
C PHE A 87 -4.99 4.02 6.60
N ILE A 88 -4.77 5.31 6.36
CA ILE A 88 -5.72 6.17 5.65
C ILE A 88 -5.95 5.70 4.19
N PRO A 89 -4.92 5.59 3.32
CA PRO A 89 -5.12 5.09 1.96
C PRO A 89 -5.54 3.63 1.93
N PHE A 90 -5.04 2.79 2.85
CA PHE A 90 -5.42 1.37 2.92
C PHE A 90 -6.89 1.16 3.29
N GLU A 91 -7.41 1.93 4.27
CA GLU A 91 -8.81 1.88 4.68
C GLU A 91 -9.74 2.46 3.61
N ALA A 92 -9.34 3.54 2.94
CA ALA A 92 -10.08 4.09 1.81
C ALA A 92 -10.19 3.05 0.67
N PHE A 93 -9.06 2.42 0.32
CA PHE A 93 -9.04 1.35 -0.68
C PHE A 93 -9.90 0.16 -0.25
N TYR A 94 -9.77 -0.30 0.99
CA TYR A 94 -10.58 -1.40 1.55
C TYR A 94 -12.08 -1.18 1.34
N ASN A 95 -12.57 0.02 1.66
CA ASN A 95 -13.99 0.38 1.64
C ASN A 95 -14.49 0.92 0.28
N ASP A 96 -13.68 0.89 -0.78
CA ASP A 96 -14.01 1.48 -2.10
C ASP A 96 -14.37 2.98 -2.00
N VAL A 97 -13.76 3.70 -1.06
CA VAL A 97 -13.95 5.14 -0.89
C VAL A 97 -12.95 5.88 -1.78
N PRO A 98 -13.39 6.84 -2.61
CA PRO A 98 -12.48 7.66 -3.41
C PRO A 98 -11.42 8.35 -2.53
N PHE A 99 -10.16 8.20 -2.91
CA PHE A 99 -9.01 8.81 -2.23
C PHE A 99 -8.35 9.86 -3.13
N SER A 100 -7.90 10.97 -2.52
CA SER A 100 -7.18 12.01 -3.25
C SER A 100 -5.67 11.82 -3.13
N TYR A 101 -5.00 11.69 -4.27
CA TYR A 101 -3.55 11.55 -4.37
C TYR A 101 -2.84 12.87 -4.73
N GLU A 102 -3.53 14.02 -4.65
CA GLU A 102 -2.99 15.32 -5.11
C GLU A 102 -1.69 15.75 -4.42
N THR A 103 -1.42 15.27 -3.20
CA THR A 103 -0.19 15.56 -2.45
C THR A 103 0.88 14.50 -2.60
N TRP A 104 0.61 13.42 -3.34
CA TRP A 104 1.55 12.34 -3.59
C TRP A 104 2.33 12.62 -4.88
N GLU A 105 3.56 12.11 -4.96
CA GLU A 105 4.37 12.20 -6.16
C GLU A 105 3.83 11.25 -7.22
N ASP A 106 3.70 11.72 -8.47
CA ASP A 106 3.40 10.87 -9.62
C ASP A 106 4.71 10.27 -10.14
N VAL A 107 4.89 8.97 -9.90
CA VAL A 107 6.08 8.18 -10.27
C VAL A 107 5.77 7.22 -11.44
N THR A 108 4.71 7.48 -12.21
CA THR A 108 4.27 6.58 -13.30
C THR A 108 5.38 6.29 -14.31
N GLU A 109 6.22 7.28 -14.62
CA GLU A 109 7.32 7.14 -15.57
C GLU A 109 8.41 6.14 -15.13
N GLU A 110 8.55 5.85 -13.83
CA GLU A 110 9.48 4.82 -13.32
C GLU A 110 9.04 3.39 -13.71
N PHE A 111 7.79 3.22 -14.12
CA PHE A 111 7.13 1.93 -14.39
C PHE A 111 6.54 1.84 -15.79
N ALA A 112 6.75 2.86 -16.62
CA ALA A 112 6.37 2.86 -18.03
C ALA A 112 7.55 2.31 -18.85
N ASP A 113 7.54 1.00 -19.11
CA ASP A 113 8.45 0.35 -20.07
C ASP A 113 8.15 0.76 -21.53
#